data_AF-A0A2U3D9P2-F1
#
_entry.id   AF-A0A2U3D9P2-F1
#
_cell.length_a   1.000
_cell.length_b   1.000
_cell.length_c   1.000
_cell.angle_alpha   90.00
_cell.angle_beta   90.00
_cell.angle_gamma   90.00
#
_symmetry.space_group_name_H-M   'P 1'
#
loop_
_entity.id
_entity.type
_entity.pdbx_description
1 polymer ?
#
loop_
_entity_poly.entity_id
_entity_poly.type
_entity_poly.pdbx_seq_one_letter_code
_entity_poly.pdbx_strand_id
1 'polypeptide(L)'
;MPKINATLFGTVPRMLAIKARARTIAAAFQAADAKPMQAMTYLYTTSIAGFGAASVPTLRAGQQTIDLQVAMHENSFEQNTRVLVGSPIITLEY
;
A
#
# COMPACT_ATOMS: atom_id res chain seq x y z
N MET A 1 0.13 -11.39 23.11
CA MET A 1 -0.94 -10.68 22.37
C MET A 1 -1.03 -11.25 20.97
N PRO A 2 -2.22 -11.65 20.49
CA PRO A 2 -2.41 -12.07 19.10
C PRO A 2 -2.10 -10.90 18.15
N LYS A 3 -1.40 -11.17 17.05
CA LYS A 3 -1.06 -10.18 16.02
C LYS A 3 -2.05 -10.37 14.87
N ILE A 4 -2.86 -9.36 14.58
CA ILE A 4 -3.74 -9.36 13.41
C ILE A 4 -2.94 -8.76 12.25
N ASN A 5 -2.54 -9.61 11.32
CA ASN A 5 -2.09 -9.19 10.01
C ASN A 5 -3.33 -9.14 9.11
N ALA A 6 -3.64 -7.95 8.58
CA ALA A 6 -4.79 -7.77 7.71
C ALA A 6 -4.31 -7.20 6.38
N THR A 7 -4.85 -7.74 5.29
CA THR A 7 -4.75 -7.14 3.96
C THR A 7 -6.16 -6.85 3.46
N LEU A 8 -6.44 -5.60 3.12
CA LEU A 8 -7.64 -5.20 2.42
C LEU A 8 -7.38 -5.23 0.92
N PHE A 9 -8.31 -5.80 0.18
CA PHE A 9 -8.32 -5.81 -1.29
C PHE A 9 -9.48 -4.94 -1.79
N GLY A 10 -9.21 -4.15 -2.83
CA GLY A 10 -10.23 -3.37 -3.51
C GLY A 10 -9.85 -3.09 -4.96
N THR A 11 -10.75 -2.45 -5.69
CA THR A 11 -10.52 -2.05 -7.08
C THR A 11 -11.00 -0.62 -7.32
N VAL A 12 -10.29 0.09 -8.18
CA VAL A 12 -10.75 1.32 -8.81
C VAL A 12 -11.24 0.93 -10.21
N PRO A 13 -12.48 1.28 -10.63
CA PRO A 13 -13.09 0.81 -11.88
C PRO A 13 -12.55 1.57 -13.12
N ARG A 14 -11.24 1.74 -13.18
CA ARG A 14 -10.47 2.29 -14.31
C ARG A 14 -8.98 2.06 -14.09
N MET A 15 -8.23 2.04 -15.18
CA MET A 15 -6.77 2.05 -15.16
C MET A 15 -6.26 3.45 -14.74
N LEU A 16 -5.51 3.50 -13.64
CA LEU A 16 -4.90 4.73 -13.15
C LEU A 16 -3.47 4.82 -13.65
N ALA A 17 -3.09 5.91 -14.31
CA ALA A 17 -1.69 6.17 -14.67
C ALA A 17 -0.78 6.31 -13.42
N ILE A 18 0.54 6.17 -13.59
CA ILE A 18 1.56 6.23 -12.53
C ILE A 18 1.33 7.40 -11.54
N LYS A 19 1.21 8.63 -12.05
CA LYS A 19 1.00 9.83 -11.21
C LYS A 19 -0.34 9.82 -10.45
N ALA A 20 -1.36 9.16 -10.99
CA ALA A 20 -2.66 9.02 -10.32
C ALA A 20 -2.60 7.96 -9.21
N ARG A 21 -1.91 6.83 -9.44
CA ARG A 21 -1.66 5.82 -8.41
C ARG A 21 -0.88 6.41 -7.24
N ALA A 22 0.25 7.08 -7.51
CA ALA A 22 1.06 7.72 -6.46
C ALA A 22 0.26 8.73 -5.61
N ARG A 23 -0.57 9.57 -6.24
CA ARG A 23 -1.45 10.52 -5.52
C ARG A 23 -2.51 9.80 -4.67
N THR A 24 -3.11 8.73 -5.19
CA THR A 24 -4.11 7.95 -4.46
C THR A 24 -3.50 7.27 -3.24
N ILE A 25 -2.31 6.69 -3.40
CA ILE A 25 -1.58 6.08 -2.29
C ILE A 25 -1.21 7.13 -1.25
N ALA A 26 -0.70 8.30 -1.65
CA ALA A 26 -0.40 9.38 -0.71
C ALA A 26 -1.63 9.83 0.09
N ALA A 27 -2.80 9.93 -0.55
CA ALA A 27 -4.05 10.23 0.14
C ALA A 27 -4.46 9.13 1.14
N ALA A 28 -4.21 7.86 0.82
CA ALA A 28 -4.46 6.75 1.75
C ALA A 28 -3.54 6.82 2.99
N PHE A 29 -2.26 7.14 2.82
CA PHE A 29 -1.34 7.38 3.93
C PHE A 29 -1.78 8.55 4.81
N GLN A 30 -2.21 9.66 4.20
CA GLN A 30 -2.74 10.81 4.92
C GLN A 30 -4.02 10.44 5.72
N ALA A 31 -4.93 9.68 5.12
CA ALA A 31 -6.16 9.23 5.78
C ALA A 31 -5.90 8.27 6.96
N ALA A 32 -4.79 7.53 6.90
CA ALA A 32 -4.35 6.61 7.94
C ALA A 32 -3.46 7.26 9.02
N ASP A 33 -3.23 8.58 8.96
CA ASP A 33 -2.26 9.30 9.80
C ASP A 33 -0.87 8.63 9.79
N ALA A 34 -0.45 8.19 8.59
CA ALA A 34 0.80 7.45 8.37
C ALA A 34 1.76 8.24 7.48
N LYS A 35 3.05 8.12 7.76
CA LYS A 35 4.13 8.76 7.00
C LYS A 35 4.71 7.77 5.97
N PRO A 36 4.70 8.11 4.67
CA PRO A 36 5.36 7.30 3.64
C PRO A 36 6.89 7.36 3.82
N MET A 37 7.57 6.23 3.64
CA MET A 37 9.04 6.13 3.77
C MET A 37 9.71 5.69 2.48
N GLN A 38 9.17 4.66 1.84
CA GLN A 38 9.79 4.05 0.67
C GLN A 38 8.74 3.83 -0.41
N ALA A 39 9.02 4.33 -1.62
CA ALA A 39 8.16 4.15 -2.77
C ALA A 39 8.88 3.32 -3.84
N MET A 40 8.21 2.30 -4.35
CA MET A 40 8.59 1.53 -5.52
C MET A 40 7.58 1.80 -6.62
N THR A 41 8.04 2.35 -7.74
CA THR A 41 7.17 2.71 -8.86
C THR A 41 7.69 2.08 -10.14
N TYR A 42 6.84 1.25 -10.75
CA TYR A 42 7.02 0.63 -12.05
C TYR A 42 5.89 1.06 -13.00
N LEU A 43 5.97 0.57 -14.25
CA LEU A 43 5.02 0.94 -15.29
C LEU A 43 3.55 0.66 -14.91
N TYR A 44 3.28 -0.50 -14.30
CA TYR A 44 1.92 -0.94 -13.93
C TYR A 44 1.68 -0.97 -12.42
N THR A 45 2.74 -0.91 -11.61
CA THR A 45 2.65 -1.07 -10.16
C THR A 45 3.23 0.12 -9.43
N THR A 46 2.55 0.59 -8.39
CA THR A 46 3.09 1.55 -7.44
C THR A 46 2.86 1.00 -6.04
N SER A 47 3.90 0.87 -5.24
CA SER A 47 3.85 0.38 -3.87
C SER A 47 4.58 1.34 -2.95
N ILE A 48 3.96 1.72 -1.85
CA ILE A 48 4.55 2.61 -0.84
C ILE A 48 4.42 1.95 0.52
N ALA A 49 5.54 1.85 1.22
CA ALA A 49 5.61 1.42 2.60
C ALA A 49 5.84 2.64 3.51
N GLY A 50 5.31 2.58 4.73
CA GLY A 50 5.52 3.61 5.73
C GLY A 50 5.10 3.17 7.12
N PHE A 51 5.00 4.15 8.00
CA PHE A 51 4.67 3.93 9.42
C PHE A 51 3.62 4.91 9.89
N GLY A 52 2.74 4.48 10.80
CA GLY A 52 1.71 5.28 11.45
C GLY A 52 1.75 5.17 12.96
N ALA A 53 0.57 5.27 13.59
CA ALA A 53 0.44 5.28 15.04
C ALA A 53 0.81 3.94 15.70
N ALA A 54 1.42 4.02 16.89
CA ALA A 54 2.13 2.96 17.60
C ALA A 54 1.31 1.71 18.03
N SER A 55 0.03 1.61 17.68
CA SER A 55 -0.87 0.55 18.13
C SER A 55 -0.97 -0.66 17.20
N VAL A 56 -0.37 -0.62 16.00
CA VAL A 56 -0.39 -1.73 15.02
C VAL A 56 0.89 -2.56 15.04
N PRO A 57 0.84 -3.86 14.68
CA PRO A 57 2.04 -4.68 14.53
C PRO A 57 3.03 -4.05 13.53
N THR A 58 4.29 -3.93 13.93
CA THR A 58 5.34 -3.33 13.11
C THR A 58 6.36 -4.38 12.64
N LEU A 59 6.94 -4.17 11.47
CA LEU A 59 8.11 -4.88 10.95
C LEU A 59 9.32 -3.94 10.91
N ARG A 60 10.50 -4.42 11.30
CA ARG A 60 11.76 -3.68 11.13
C ARG A 60 12.45 -4.10 9.83
N ALA A 61 12.69 -3.13 8.95
CA ALA A 61 13.46 -3.29 7.73
C ALA A 61 14.72 -2.41 7.83
N GLY A 62 15.84 -3.02 8.26
CA GLY A 62 17.05 -2.27 8.60
C GLY A 62 16.81 -1.32 9.79
N GLN A 63 17.03 -0.03 9.59
CA GLN A 63 16.76 1.01 10.59
C GLN A 63 15.32 1.56 10.54
N GLN A 64 14.52 1.13 9.56
CA GLN A 64 13.17 1.64 9.34
C GLN A 64 12.14 0.73 10.02
N THR A 65 11.07 1.33 10.54
CA THR A 65 9.90 0.62 11.06
C THR A 65 8.78 0.79 10.05
N ILE A 66 8.11 -0.31 9.70
CA ILE A 66 7.02 -0.35 8.73
C ILE A 66 5.82 -0.99 9.41
N ASP A 67 4.65 -0.37 9.31
CA ASP A 67 3.38 -0.92 9.78
C ASP A 67 2.26 -0.82 8.75
N LEU A 68 2.53 -0.18 7.62
CA LEU A 68 1.57 0.00 6.54
C LEU A 68 2.28 -0.11 5.21
N GLN A 69 1.69 -0.90 4.31
CA GLN A 69 2.05 -0.93 2.91
C GLN A 69 0.79 -0.79 2.06
N VAL A 70 0.82 0.13 1.10
CA VAL A 70 -0.25 0.31 0.12
C VAL A 70 0.33 0.10 -1.26
N ALA A 71 -0.31 -0.74 -2.05
CA ALA A 71 0.09 -1.00 -3.42
C ALA A 71 -1.11 -0.92 -4.37
N MET A 72 -0.84 -0.43 -5.58
CA MET A 72 -1.80 -0.35 -6.66
C MET A 72 -1.19 -0.97 -7.91
N HIS A 73 -1.96 -1.83 -8.58
CA HIS A 73 -1.55 -2.48 -9.81
C HIS A 73 -2.61 -2.29 -10.89
N GLU A 74 -2.20 -1.81 -12.05
CA GLU A 74 -3.05 -1.73 -13.23
C GLU A 74 -3.28 -3.12 -13.81
N ASN A 75 -4.55 -3.50 -13.97
CA ASN A 75 -4.93 -4.76 -14.60
C ASN A 75 -5.57 -4.46 -15.97
N SER A 76 -4.84 -4.76 -17.04
CA SER A 76 -5.30 -4.54 -18.42
C SER A 76 -6.40 -5.51 -18.86
N PHE A 77 -6.50 -6.70 -18.27
CA PHE A 77 -7.55 -7.67 -18.57
C PHE A 77 -8.91 -7.21 -18.04
N GLU A 78 -8.96 -6.74 -16.79
CA GLU A 78 -10.19 -6.28 -16.15
C GLU A 78 -10.43 -4.76 -16.32
N GLN A 79 -9.53 -4.07 -17.02
CA GLN A 79 -9.54 -2.61 -17.24
C GLN A 79 -9.69 -1.79 -15.95
N ASN A 80 -9.09 -2.28 -14.86
CA ASN A 80 -9.22 -1.68 -13.53
C ASN A 80 -7.84 -1.44 -12.90
N THR A 81 -7.83 -0.83 -11.71
CA THR A 81 -6.64 -0.80 -10.86
C THR A 81 -6.94 -1.54 -9.58
N ARG A 82 -6.23 -2.64 -9.32
CA ARG A 82 -6.28 -3.37 -8.05
C ARG A 82 -5.57 -2.56 -6.97
N VAL A 83 -6.12 -2.61 -5.76
CA VAL A 83 -5.62 -1.89 -4.59
C VAL A 83 -5.43 -2.90 -3.46
N LEU A 84 -4.24 -2.90 -2.88
CA LEU A 84 -3.89 -3.69 -1.70
C LEU A 84 -3.45 -2.74 -0.59
N VAL A 85 -3.97 -2.94 0.61
CA VAL A 85 -3.57 -2.23 1.83
C VAL A 85 -3.26 -3.27 2.90
N GLY A 86 -2.00 -3.38 3.30
CA GLY A 86 -1.53 -4.40 4.25
C GLY A 86 -0.90 -3.80 5.50
N SER A 87 -1.10 -4.46 6.64
CA SER A 87 -0.43 -4.19 7.92
C SER A 87 0.17 -5.49 8.48
N PRO A 88 1.48 -5.56 8.77
CA PRO A 88 2.50 -4.52 8.52
C PRO A 88 2.90 -4.38 7.04
N ILE A 89 2.74 -5.45 6.27
CA ILE A 89 3.11 -5.53 4.86
C ILE A 89 2.04 -6.31 4.09
N ILE A 90 2.03 -6.17 2.77
CA ILE A 90 1.22 -6.99 1.88
C ILE A 90 1.95 -8.31 1.63
N THR A 91 1.29 -9.43 1.87
CA THR A 91 1.83 -10.79 1.60
C THR A 91 1.11 -11.50 0.45
N LEU A 92 0.20 -10.80 -0.23
CA LEU A 92 -0.55 -11.31 -1.37
C LEU A 92 0.12 -10.91 -2.68
N GLU A 93 0.05 -11.81 -3.66
CA GLU A 93 0.53 -11.57 -5.03
C GLU A 93 -0.62 -11.06 -5.93
N TYR A 94 -0.26 -10.38 -7.02
CA TYR A 94 -1.19 -9.79 -7.99
C TYR A 94 -1.63 -10.77 -9.07
#